data_AF-A0A7S2YSC3-F1
#
_entry.id   AF-A0A7S2YSC3-F1
#
_cell.length_a   1.000
_cell.length_b   1.000
_cell.length_c   1.000
_cell.angle_alpha   90.00
_cell.angle_beta   90.00
_cell.angle_gamma   90.00
#
_symmetry.space_group_name_H-M   'P 1'
#
loop_
_entity.id
_entity.type
_entity.pdbx_description
1 polymer ?
#
loop_
_entity_poly.entity_id
_entity_poly.type
_entity_poly.pdbx_seq_one_letter_code
_entity_poly.pdbx_strand_id
1 'polypeptide(L)'
;MTQLILIRPDIFLKNSFLKYLGWMLSDSSPLVREKAVAGLLAPFKVNEEEISKKSNRRKSGSPRIDTGLMVSIAEKFARRLADCTMDVDLTVQERAMELLLAFARESLLDNVEDEELWKDINSRALAKDTTPIVRRDSLLFVIEQLEAFDNSNIRSEKDAVERINALASWTTHCIATNNTPLNKIPFERVGYVISSLRVCPEHASLVSNYSAILQALQDCGNTSASKNKRRLEVIQRHVLIEMLVASVEQEMSSLDQSSLEGVVDESMTAALRANEEHHKDSKKKRKTEGSQEKLTTAILAMLP
;
A
#
# COMPACT_ATOMS: atom_id res chain seq x y z
N MET A 1 -12.81 23.72 -13.24
CA MET A 1 -12.82 22.61 -14.22
C MET A 1 -13.27 21.31 -13.57
N THR A 2 -12.63 20.85 -12.49
CA THR A 2 -13.00 19.62 -11.75
C THR A 2 -14.49 19.53 -11.41
N GLN A 3 -15.09 20.61 -10.90
CA GLN A 3 -16.53 20.62 -10.59
C GLN A 3 -17.42 20.31 -11.81
N LEU A 4 -17.04 20.75 -13.02
CA LEU A 4 -17.80 20.46 -14.23
C LEU A 4 -17.69 18.98 -14.63
N ILE A 5 -16.53 18.35 -14.43
CA ILE A 5 -16.32 16.92 -14.64
C ILE A 5 -17.24 16.11 -13.71
N LEU A 6 -17.39 16.53 -12.46
CA LEU A 6 -18.23 15.83 -11.48
C LEU A 6 -19.74 16.03 -11.74
N ILE A 7 -20.16 17.22 -12.18
CA ILE A 7 -21.59 17.53 -12.42
C ILE A 7 -22.08 16.96 -13.75
N ARG A 8 -21.25 17.01 -14.80
CA ARG A 8 -21.58 16.57 -16.17
C ARG A 8 -20.45 15.72 -16.76
N PRO A 9 -20.18 14.53 -16.19
CA PRO A 9 -19.13 13.64 -16.69
C PRO A 9 -19.37 13.23 -18.16
N ASP A 10 -20.62 13.09 -18.57
CA ASP A 10 -21.04 12.80 -19.95
C ASP A 10 -20.53 13.81 -20.99
N ILE A 11 -20.27 15.06 -20.57
CA ILE A 11 -19.72 16.12 -21.41
C ILE A 11 -18.22 16.30 -21.15
N PHE A 12 -17.82 16.39 -19.89
CA PHE A 12 -16.49 16.90 -19.50
C PHE A 12 -15.47 15.80 -19.19
N LEU A 13 -15.90 14.55 -18.97
CA LEU A 13 -14.99 13.40 -18.83
C LEU A 13 -14.58 12.88 -20.23
N LYS A 14 -13.93 13.76 -20.99
CA LYS A 14 -13.45 13.49 -22.35
C LYS A 14 -12.04 14.03 -22.53
N ASN A 15 -11.26 13.38 -23.38
CA ASN A 15 -9.89 13.78 -23.70
C ASN A 15 -9.73 15.26 -24.09
N SER A 16 -10.73 15.84 -24.76
CA SER A 16 -10.73 17.26 -25.15
C SER A 16 -10.62 18.21 -23.96
N PHE A 17 -11.13 17.80 -22.79
CA PHE A 17 -11.10 18.57 -21.55
C PHE A 17 -10.01 18.05 -20.60
N LEU A 18 -9.88 16.73 -20.44
CA LEU A 18 -8.92 16.16 -19.49
C LEU A 18 -7.46 16.45 -19.85
N LYS A 19 -7.14 16.71 -21.13
CA LYS A 19 -5.79 17.13 -21.55
C LYS A 19 -5.30 18.39 -20.83
N TYR A 20 -6.19 19.30 -20.43
CA TYR A 20 -5.79 20.53 -19.73
C TYR A 20 -5.29 20.21 -18.31
N LEU A 21 -5.93 19.27 -17.62
CA LEU A 21 -5.43 18.76 -16.34
C LEU A 21 -4.08 18.05 -16.53
N GLY A 22 -3.96 17.24 -17.58
CA GLY A 22 -2.68 16.59 -17.94
C GLY A 22 -1.55 17.58 -18.20
N TRP A 23 -1.81 18.70 -18.89
CA TRP A 23 -0.82 19.75 -19.11
C TRP A 23 -0.44 20.49 -17.82
N MET A 24 -1.41 20.70 -16.91
CA MET A 24 -1.16 21.34 -15.62
C MET A 24 -0.28 20.50 -14.68
N LEU A 25 -0.11 19.20 -14.92
CA LEU A 25 0.86 18.35 -14.20
C LEU A 25 2.32 18.83 -14.39
N SER A 26 2.59 19.58 -15.46
CA SER A 26 3.93 20.12 -15.74
C SER A 26 4.08 21.58 -15.32
N ASP A 27 3.11 22.16 -14.61
CA ASP A 27 3.19 23.54 -14.15
C ASP A 27 4.33 23.71 -13.13
N SER A 28 4.96 24.88 -13.14
CA SER A 28 6.02 25.24 -12.18
C SER A 28 5.53 25.28 -10.73
N SER A 29 4.27 25.65 -10.52
CA SER A 29 3.65 25.81 -9.21
C SER A 29 3.18 24.47 -8.64
N PRO A 30 3.66 24.06 -7.45
CA PRO A 30 3.19 22.84 -6.80
C PRO A 30 1.68 22.83 -6.55
N LEU A 31 1.09 24.00 -6.25
CA LEU A 31 -0.35 24.14 -6.04
C LEU A 31 -1.15 23.83 -7.31
N VAL A 32 -0.65 24.20 -8.48
CA VAL A 32 -1.31 23.89 -9.76
C VAL A 32 -1.24 22.41 -10.06
N ARG A 33 -0.07 21.78 -9.83
CA ARG A 33 0.11 20.33 -9.99
C ARG A 33 -0.78 19.55 -9.04
N GLU A 34 -0.82 19.92 -7.76
CA GLU A 34 -1.70 19.30 -6.76
C GLU A 34 -3.17 19.36 -7.19
N LYS A 35 -3.64 20.53 -7.61
CA LYS A 35 -5.03 20.71 -8.07
C LYS A 35 -5.32 19.95 -9.35
N ALA A 36 -4.35 19.79 -10.25
CA ALA A 36 -4.48 19.01 -11.45
C ALA A 36 -4.65 17.51 -11.13
N VAL A 37 -3.77 16.96 -10.28
CA VAL A 37 -3.85 15.57 -9.82
C VAL A 37 -5.14 15.33 -9.04
N ALA A 38 -5.47 16.20 -8.08
CA ALA A 38 -6.72 16.11 -7.33
C ALA A 38 -7.96 16.20 -8.25
N GLY A 39 -7.86 16.95 -9.33
CA GLY A 39 -8.90 17.05 -10.36
C GLY A 39 -9.12 15.74 -11.12
N LEU A 40 -8.04 15.04 -11.47
CA LEU A 40 -8.08 13.73 -12.12
C LEU A 40 -8.53 12.62 -11.16
N LEU A 41 -8.22 12.76 -9.87
CA LEU A 41 -8.58 11.79 -8.83
C LEU A 41 -10.05 11.91 -8.36
N ALA A 42 -10.64 13.10 -8.45
CA ALA A 42 -11.98 13.36 -7.92
C ALA A 42 -13.08 12.39 -8.40
N PRO A 43 -13.14 11.96 -9.69
CA PRO A 43 -14.12 10.97 -10.15
C PRO A 43 -14.09 9.65 -9.36
N PHE A 44 -12.89 9.16 -9.02
CA PHE A 44 -12.72 7.91 -8.25
C PHE A 44 -13.24 8.07 -6.83
N LYS A 45 -12.93 9.19 -6.17
CA LYS A 45 -13.41 9.47 -4.80
C LYS A 45 -14.93 9.54 -4.71
N VAL A 46 -15.58 10.16 -5.70
CA VAL A 46 -17.05 10.22 -5.77
C VAL A 46 -17.62 8.81 -5.90
N ASN A 47 -17.04 7.96 -6.75
CA ASN A 47 -17.47 6.57 -6.90
C ASN A 47 -17.30 5.77 -5.59
N GLU A 48 -16.18 5.90 -4.89
CA GLU A 48 -15.93 5.24 -3.59
C GLU A 48 -16.92 5.70 -2.49
N GLU A 49 -17.19 7.00 -2.42
CA GLU A 49 -18.19 7.56 -1.51
C GLU A 49 -19.60 7.03 -1.81
N GLU A 50 -19.96 6.84 -3.07
CA GLU A 50 -21.26 6.25 -3.43
C GLU A 50 -21.36 4.78 -3.05
N ILE A 51 -20.27 4.02 -3.22
CA ILE A 51 -20.20 2.60 -2.84
C ILE A 51 -20.37 2.46 -1.32
N SER A 52 -19.65 3.26 -0.54
CA SER A 52 -19.75 3.25 0.92
C SER A 52 -21.14 3.68 1.41
N LYS A 53 -21.76 4.69 0.81
CA LYS A 53 -23.14 5.14 1.16
C LYS A 53 -24.22 4.11 0.81
N LYS A 54 -24.07 3.33 -0.26
CA LYS A 54 -25.02 2.26 -0.66
C LYS A 54 -25.13 1.15 0.39
N SER A 55 -24.12 0.94 1.23
CA SER A 55 -24.19 -0.02 2.35
C SER A 55 -25.18 0.37 3.46
N ASN A 56 -25.58 1.65 3.57
CA ASN A 56 -26.36 2.19 4.69
C ASN A 56 -27.80 2.67 4.34
N ARG A 57 -28.40 2.16 3.25
CA ARG A 57 -29.78 2.40 2.74
C ARG A 57 -30.01 3.63 1.84
N ARG A 58 -30.93 3.36 0.89
CA ARG A 58 -31.63 4.21 -0.09
C ARG A 58 -30.77 4.77 -1.24
N LYS A 59 -31.08 4.27 -2.44
CA LYS A 59 -30.58 4.66 -3.76
C LYS A 59 -30.43 6.19 -3.86
N SER A 60 -29.20 6.70 -3.72
CA SER A 60 -28.86 8.01 -4.28
C SER A 60 -28.87 7.86 -5.80
N GLY A 61 -29.65 8.72 -6.46
CA GLY A 61 -29.85 8.70 -7.91
C GLY A 61 -28.74 9.40 -8.70
N SER A 62 -27.56 9.58 -8.11
CA SER A 62 -26.42 10.09 -8.85
C SER A 62 -25.89 8.97 -9.77
N PRO A 63 -25.71 9.25 -11.07
CA PRO A 63 -25.14 8.28 -11.99
C PRO A 63 -23.65 8.06 -11.65
N ARG A 64 -23.25 6.79 -11.48
CA ARG A 64 -21.85 6.39 -11.32
C ARG A 64 -21.02 7.01 -12.45
N ILE A 65 -19.90 7.62 -12.11
CA ILE A 65 -19.01 8.23 -13.10
C ILE A 65 -18.24 7.09 -13.79
N ASP A 66 -18.29 7.03 -15.12
CA ASP A 66 -17.55 6.04 -15.91
C ASP A 66 -16.07 6.41 -16.02
N THR A 67 -15.28 5.95 -15.05
CA THR A 67 -13.83 6.16 -14.94
C THR A 67 -13.05 5.51 -16.09
N GLY A 68 -13.63 4.54 -16.80
CA GLY A 68 -13.02 3.93 -17.99
C GLY A 68 -12.79 4.92 -19.14
N LEU A 69 -13.51 6.05 -19.16
CA LEU A 69 -13.26 7.13 -20.13
C LEU A 69 -11.92 7.85 -19.91
N MET A 70 -11.22 7.58 -18.80
CA MET A 70 -9.93 8.18 -18.46
C MET A 70 -8.72 7.38 -18.95
N VAL A 71 -8.90 6.18 -19.55
CA VAL A 71 -7.78 5.32 -20.03
C VAL A 71 -6.78 6.11 -20.88
N SER A 72 -7.26 6.87 -21.87
CA SER A 72 -6.37 7.62 -22.75
C SER A 72 -5.55 8.71 -22.04
N ILE A 73 -6.04 9.22 -20.90
CA ILE A 73 -5.30 10.17 -20.07
C ILE A 73 -4.28 9.44 -19.20
N ALA A 74 -4.66 8.30 -18.62
CA ALA A 74 -3.76 7.45 -17.87
C ALA A 74 -2.57 7.04 -18.75
N GLU A 75 -2.81 6.51 -19.95
CA GLU A 75 -1.76 6.12 -20.91
C GLU A 75 -0.90 7.31 -21.35
N LYS A 76 -1.52 8.42 -21.76
CA LYS A 76 -0.80 9.56 -22.33
C LYS A 76 0.07 10.29 -21.32
N PHE A 77 -0.35 10.36 -20.06
CA PHE A 77 0.33 11.11 -19.01
C PHE A 77 0.95 10.21 -17.93
N ALA A 78 0.99 8.88 -18.12
CA ALA A 78 1.54 7.91 -17.16
C ALA A 78 2.92 8.33 -16.66
N ARG A 79 3.85 8.59 -17.58
CA ARG A 79 5.22 8.99 -17.23
C ARG A 79 5.25 10.28 -16.40
N ARG A 80 4.43 11.26 -16.76
CA ARG A 80 4.38 12.53 -16.00
C ARG A 80 3.77 12.35 -14.62
N LEU A 81 2.77 11.48 -14.48
CA LEU A 81 2.19 11.13 -13.19
C LEU A 81 3.18 10.36 -12.31
N ALA A 82 3.99 9.48 -12.90
CA ALA A 82 5.09 8.80 -12.22
C ALA A 82 6.13 9.82 -11.72
N ASP A 83 6.52 10.81 -12.54
CA ASP A 83 7.40 11.90 -12.10
C ASP A 83 6.80 12.68 -10.90
N CYS A 84 5.48 12.87 -10.86
CA CYS A 84 4.81 13.53 -9.74
C CYS A 84 4.89 12.72 -8.42
N THR A 85 5.13 11.41 -8.45
CA THR A 85 5.41 10.61 -7.22
C THR A 85 6.78 10.93 -6.60
N MET A 86 7.64 11.63 -7.36
CA MET A 86 8.96 12.13 -6.96
C MET A 86 9.00 13.67 -6.92
N ASP A 87 7.84 14.33 -6.85
CA ASP A 87 7.75 15.78 -6.81
C ASP A 87 8.46 16.37 -5.59
N VAL A 88 8.93 17.61 -5.68
CA VAL A 88 9.53 18.32 -4.53
C VAL A 88 8.48 18.54 -3.42
N ASP A 89 7.21 18.69 -3.79
CA ASP A 89 6.11 18.87 -2.86
C ASP A 89 5.48 17.52 -2.46
N LEU A 90 5.47 17.26 -1.14
CA LEU A 90 4.95 16.00 -0.58
C LEU A 90 3.45 15.82 -0.82
N THR A 91 2.66 16.90 -0.88
CA THR A 91 1.22 16.81 -1.13
C THR A 91 0.96 16.38 -2.57
N VAL A 92 1.79 16.86 -3.52
CA VAL A 92 1.75 16.38 -4.91
C VAL A 92 2.11 14.90 -4.98
N GLN A 93 3.15 14.45 -4.27
CA GLN A 93 3.53 13.03 -4.23
C GLN A 93 2.37 12.15 -3.74
N GLU A 94 1.75 12.51 -2.63
CA GLU A 94 0.63 11.76 -2.04
C GLU A 94 -0.55 11.66 -2.99
N ARG A 95 -0.96 12.78 -3.59
CA ARG A 95 -2.07 12.80 -4.56
C ARG A 95 -1.74 11.99 -5.81
N ALA A 96 -0.51 12.06 -6.29
CA ALA A 96 -0.10 11.35 -7.50
C ALA A 96 -0.09 9.85 -7.27
N MET A 97 0.41 9.41 -6.11
CA MET A 97 0.41 8.00 -5.75
C MET A 97 -1.01 7.47 -5.53
N GLU A 98 -1.88 8.25 -4.87
CA GLU A 98 -3.31 7.93 -4.69
C GLU A 98 -4.00 7.75 -6.05
N LEU A 99 -3.71 8.61 -7.03
CA LEU A 99 -4.25 8.52 -8.39
C LEU A 99 -3.73 7.31 -9.18
N LEU A 100 -2.43 7.03 -9.13
CA LEU A 100 -1.84 5.88 -9.81
C LEU A 100 -2.38 4.56 -9.26
N LEU A 101 -2.59 4.48 -7.94
CA LEU A 101 -3.23 3.32 -7.31
C LEU A 101 -4.69 3.15 -7.78
N ALA A 102 -5.45 4.25 -7.87
CA ALA A 102 -6.80 4.20 -8.44
C ALA A 102 -6.81 3.74 -9.90
N PHE A 103 -5.84 4.18 -10.70
CA PHE A 103 -5.69 3.73 -12.08
C PHE A 103 -5.35 2.25 -12.19
N ALA A 104 -4.47 1.72 -11.34
CA ALA A 104 -4.13 0.31 -11.31
C ALA A 104 -5.35 -0.56 -10.97
N ARG A 105 -6.11 -0.20 -9.93
CA ARG A 105 -7.30 -0.94 -9.49
C ARG A 105 -8.44 -0.97 -10.50
N GLU A 106 -8.52 0.05 -11.35
CA GLU A 106 -9.51 0.14 -12.42
C GLU A 106 -8.94 -0.32 -13.78
N SER A 107 -7.78 -1.00 -13.78
CA SER A 107 -7.13 -1.56 -14.98
C SER A 107 -6.88 -0.53 -16.08
N LEU A 108 -6.65 0.73 -15.71
CA LEU A 108 -6.43 1.84 -16.65
C LEU A 108 -4.98 1.92 -17.13
N LEU A 109 -4.07 1.12 -16.54
CA LEU A 109 -2.65 1.11 -16.85
C LEU A 109 -2.20 -0.17 -17.57
N ASP A 110 -3.12 -1.10 -17.88
CA ASP A 110 -2.80 -2.42 -18.45
C ASP A 110 -2.05 -2.34 -19.79
N ASN A 111 -2.28 -1.27 -20.56
CA ASN A 111 -1.61 -1.03 -21.84
C ASN A 111 -0.28 -0.25 -21.71
N VAL A 112 0.13 0.13 -20.50
CA VAL A 112 1.36 0.91 -20.27
C VAL A 112 2.55 -0.02 -20.10
N GLU A 113 3.23 -0.29 -21.20
CA GLU A 113 4.45 -1.13 -21.24
C GLU A 113 5.73 -0.29 -21.01
N ASP A 114 5.91 0.24 -19.79
CA ASP A 114 7.10 1.02 -19.40
C ASP A 114 7.72 0.50 -18.08
N GLU A 115 8.66 -0.45 -18.18
CA GLU A 115 9.34 -1.05 -17.01
C GLU A 115 10.04 -0.03 -16.12
N GLU A 116 10.59 1.06 -16.69
CA GLU A 116 11.26 2.10 -15.92
C GLU A 116 10.26 2.89 -15.09
N LEU A 117 9.11 3.22 -15.67
CA LEU A 117 8.00 3.85 -14.96
C LEU A 117 7.52 3.00 -13.78
N TRP A 118 7.29 1.71 -13.99
CA TRP A 118 6.86 0.80 -12.93
C TRP A 118 7.89 0.74 -11.81
N LYS A 119 9.17 0.66 -12.17
CA LYS A 119 10.28 0.67 -11.22
C LYS A 119 10.33 1.97 -10.41
N ASP A 120 10.14 3.13 -11.05
CA ASP A 120 10.14 4.43 -10.39
C ASP A 120 9.01 4.50 -9.34
N ILE A 121 7.79 4.12 -9.70
CA ILE A 121 6.63 4.11 -8.80
C ILE A 121 6.84 3.09 -7.66
N ASN A 122 7.23 1.86 -7.99
CA ASN A 122 7.42 0.77 -7.02
C ASN A 122 8.55 1.08 -6.02
N SER A 123 9.58 1.82 -6.44
CA SER A 123 10.69 2.19 -5.56
C SER A 123 10.29 3.09 -4.40
N ARG A 124 9.18 3.85 -4.55
CA ARG A 124 8.69 4.78 -3.52
C ARG A 124 8.26 4.06 -2.24
N ALA A 125 7.85 2.80 -2.31
CA ALA A 125 7.52 1.97 -1.15
C ALA A 125 8.70 1.79 -0.16
N LEU A 126 9.94 1.91 -0.64
CA LEU A 126 11.16 1.76 0.16
C LEU A 126 11.95 3.07 0.33
N ALA A 127 11.42 4.19 -0.16
CA ALA A 127 12.08 5.48 -0.19
C ALA A 127 12.05 6.17 1.19
N LYS A 128 13.20 6.70 1.64
CA LYS A 128 13.32 7.40 2.95
C LYS A 128 12.81 8.84 2.92
N ASP A 129 12.83 9.45 1.74
CA ASP A 129 12.50 10.84 1.45
C ASP A 129 10.99 11.09 1.26
N THR A 130 10.15 10.06 1.45
CA THR A 130 8.72 10.17 1.20
C THR A 130 7.87 9.86 2.44
N THR A 131 6.61 10.28 2.39
CA THR A 131 5.69 10.16 3.51
C THR A 131 5.26 8.70 3.72
N PRO A 132 4.80 8.32 4.92
CA PRO A 132 4.21 7.00 5.14
C PRO A 132 3.04 6.69 4.20
N ILE A 133 2.29 7.72 3.77
CA ILE A 133 1.14 7.59 2.86
C ILE A 133 1.63 7.15 1.48
N VAL A 134 2.63 7.84 0.91
CA VAL A 134 3.21 7.45 -0.38
C VAL A 134 3.81 6.06 -0.33
N ARG A 135 4.54 5.72 0.74
CA ARG A 135 5.10 4.36 0.91
C ARG A 135 4.01 3.30 0.90
N ARG A 136 2.92 3.55 1.62
CA ARG A 136 1.77 2.66 1.68
C ARG A 136 1.11 2.49 0.32
N ASP A 137 0.80 3.59 -0.37
CA ASP A 137 0.07 3.54 -1.63
C ASP A 137 0.94 2.94 -2.75
N SER A 138 2.24 3.20 -2.75
CA SER A 138 3.22 2.54 -3.62
C SER A 138 3.32 1.04 -3.33
N LEU A 139 3.28 0.62 -2.06
CA LEU A 139 3.26 -0.80 -1.71
C LEU A 139 1.97 -1.47 -2.15
N LEU A 140 0.81 -0.82 -1.98
CA LEU A 140 -0.45 -1.34 -2.51
C LEU A 140 -0.40 -1.48 -4.03
N PHE A 141 0.18 -0.50 -4.71
CA PHE A 141 0.38 -0.55 -6.15
C PHE A 141 1.28 -1.71 -6.59
N VAL A 142 2.32 -2.05 -5.81
CA VAL A 142 3.12 -3.27 -6.00
C VAL A 142 2.28 -4.52 -5.79
N ILE A 143 1.45 -4.55 -4.75
CA ILE A 143 0.60 -5.71 -4.43
C ILE A 143 -0.38 -6.03 -5.57
N GLU A 144 -0.97 -5.03 -6.22
CA GLU A 144 -1.83 -5.21 -7.40
C GLU A 144 -1.08 -5.87 -8.58
N GLN A 145 0.27 -5.88 -8.59
CA GLN A 145 1.09 -6.51 -9.63
C GLN A 145 1.56 -7.93 -9.25
N LEU A 146 1.39 -8.36 -8.00
CA LEU A 146 1.91 -9.64 -7.51
C LEU A 146 0.85 -10.74 -7.63
N GLU A 147 1.08 -11.72 -8.50
CA GLU A 147 0.17 -12.86 -8.74
C GLU A 147 -0.28 -13.58 -7.45
N ALA A 148 0.58 -13.63 -6.43
CA ALA A 148 0.27 -14.22 -5.13
C ALA A 148 -0.93 -13.57 -4.41
N PHE A 149 -1.30 -12.35 -4.82
CA PHE A 149 -2.39 -11.56 -4.25
C PHE A 149 -3.70 -11.64 -5.07
N ASP A 150 -3.67 -12.14 -6.31
CA ASP A 150 -4.84 -12.30 -7.18
C ASP A 150 -5.88 -13.29 -6.60
N ASN A 151 -5.41 -14.25 -5.80
CA ASN A 151 -6.27 -15.27 -5.20
C ASN A 151 -7.08 -14.70 -4.04
N SER A 152 -8.35 -14.36 -4.29
CA SER A 152 -9.30 -13.81 -3.30
C SER A 152 -9.61 -14.69 -2.07
N ASN A 153 -9.16 -15.95 -2.04
CA ASN A 153 -9.32 -16.83 -0.87
C ASN A 153 -8.13 -16.71 0.08
N ILE A 154 -8.14 -15.70 0.94
CA ILE A 154 -7.18 -15.51 2.07
C ILE A 154 -7.46 -16.50 3.21
N ARG A 155 -7.73 -17.77 2.91
CA ARG A 155 -8.27 -18.71 3.90
C ARG A 155 -7.28 -19.78 4.34
N SER A 156 -6.21 -20.03 3.60
CA SER A 156 -5.20 -21.01 4.01
C SER A 156 -3.90 -20.36 4.46
N GLU A 157 -3.24 -20.99 5.42
CA GLU A 157 -1.90 -20.62 5.88
C GLU A 157 -0.87 -20.70 4.74
N LYS A 158 -1.07 -21.63 3.81
CA LYS A 158 -0.25 -21.78 2.60
C LYS A 158 -0.31 -20.52 1.71
N ASP A 159 -1.49 -19.92 1.54
CA ASP A 159 -1.64 -18.68 0.76
C ASP A 159 -0.93 -17.50 1.45
N ALA A 160 -0.96 -17.46 2.79
CA ALA A 160 -0.24 -16.44 3.55
C ALA A 160 1.29 -16.58 3.39
N VAL A 161 1.81 -17.81 3.43
CA VAL A 161 3.24 -18.09 3.19
C VAL A 161 3.66 -17.68 1.78
N GLU A 162 2.84 -17.98 0.77
CA GLU A 162 3.11 -17.61 -0.63
C GLU A 162 3.17 -16.09 -0.81
N ARG A 163 2.23 -15.35 -0.23
CA ARG A 163 2.21 -13.87 -0.25
C ARG A 163 3.39 -13.25 0.47
N ILE A 164 3.75 -13.78 1.65
CA ILE A 164 4.93 -13.33 2.40
C ILE A 164 6.20 -13.58 1.57
N ASN A 165 6.31 -14.75 0.95
CA ASN A 165 7.45 -15.07 0.07
C ASN A 165 7.51 -14.16 -1.16
N ALA A 166 6.37 -13.83 -1.78
CA ALA A 166 6.29 -12.91 -2.91
C ALA A 166 6.77 -11.50 -2.51
N LEU A 167 6.28 -10.97 -1.38
CA LEU A 167 6.72 -9.67 -0.84
C LEU A 167 8.21 -9.68 -0.47
N ALA A 168 8.69 -10.73 0.18
CA ALA A 168 10.09 -10.85 0.56
C ALA A 168 11.00 -10.96 -0.68
N SER A 169 10.57 -11.69 -1.71
CA SER A 169 11.28 -11.80 -2.99
C SER A 169 11.35 -10.46 -3.70
N TRP A 170 10.22 -9.77 -3.85
CA TRP A 170 10.17 -8.42 -4.44
C TRP A 170 11.08 -7.45 -3.67
N THR A 171 10.95 -7.41 -2.34
CA THR A 171 11.77 -6.53 -1.49
C THR A 171 13.26 -6.86 -1.66
N THR A 172 13.60 -8.14 -1.71
CA THR A 172 14.98 -8.61 -1.97
C THR A 172 15.49 -8.07 -3.30
N HIS A 173 14.72 -8.16 -4.38
CA HIS A 173 15.11 -7.63 -5.69
C HIS A 173 15.29 -6.11 -5.68
N CYS A 174 14.50 -5.37 -4.90
CA CYS A 174 14.63 -3.92 -4.78
C CYS A 174 15.88 -3.48 -4.01
N ILE A 175 16.23 -4.18 -2.91
CA ILE A 175 17.37 -3.79 -2.05
C ILE A 175 18.69 -4.44 -2.49
N ALA A 176 18.64 -5.58 -3.15
CA ALA A 176 19.81 -6.31 -3.62
C ALA A 176 20.26 -5.78 -4.99
N THR A 177 20.99 -4.67 -4.98
CA THR A 177 21.70 -4.23 -6.20
C THR A 177 22.83 -5.21 -6.51
N ASN A 178 23.04 -5.50 -7.81
CA ASN A 178 24.14 -6.35 -8.26
C ASN A 178 25.46 -5.83 -7.66
N ASN A 179 26.17 -6.70 -6.92
CA ASN A 179 27.43 -6.46 -6.20
C ASN A 179 27.43 -5.68 -4.87
N THR A 180 26.30 -5.22 -4.32
CA THR A 180 26.33 -4.54 -3.00
C THR A 180 26.64 -5.54 -1.88
N PRO A 181 27.74 -5.42 -1.12
CA PRO A 181 28.07 -6.29 0.01
C PRO A 181 26.93 -6.41 1.03
N LEU A 182 26.77 -7.57 1.68
CA LEU A 182 25.65 -7.82 2.62
C LEU A 182 25.54 -6.76 3.72
N ASN A 183 26.66 -6.28 4.24
CA ASN A 183 26.73 -5.24 5.28
C ASN A 183 26.37 -3.82 4.80
N LYS A 184 26.21 -3.62 3.49
CA LYS A 184 25.80 -2.34 2.89
C LYS A 184 24.37 -2.37 2.36
N ILE A 185 23.67 -3.50 2.48
CA ILE A 185 22.27 -3.61 2.08
C ILE A 185 21.43 -2.89 3.14
N PRO A 186 20.54 -1.96 2.73
CA PRO A 186 19.75 -1.16 3.66
C PRO A 186 18.52 -1.95 4.14
N PHE A 187 18.75 -2.95 4.98
CA PHE A 187 17.70 -3.81 5.55
C PHE A 187 16.67 -3.04 6.38
N GLU A 188 17.04 -1.87 6.92
CA GLU A 188 16.11 -1.01 7.65
C GLU A 188 14.91 -0.56 6.81
N ARG A 189 15.00 -0.59 5.48
CA ARG A 189 13.89 -0.27 4.57
C ARG A 189 12.77 -1.30 4.61
N VAL A 190 13.06 -2.53 5.05
CA VAL A 190 12.05 -3.59 5.21
C VAL A 190 10.99 -3.19 6.24
N GLY A 191 11.38 -2.45 7.28
CA GLY A 191 10.45 -1.90 8.28
C GLY A 191 9.39 -0.99 7.68
N TYR A 192 9.66 -0.34 6.54
CA TYR A 192 8.69 0.49 5.83
C TYR A 192 7.58 -0.34 5.20
N VAL A 193 7.91 -1.51 4.65
CA VAL A 193 6.94 -2.46 4.10
C VAL A 193 5.99 -2.91 5.21
N ILE A 194 6.54 -3.32 6.35
CA ILE A 194 5.74 -3.77 7.50
C ILE A 194 4.85 -2.66 8.06
N SER A 195 5.40 -1.45 8.26
CA SER A 195 4.60 -0.30 8.71
C SER A 195 3.45 0.03 7.76
N SER A 196 3.67 -0.13 6.45
CA SER A 196 2.66 0.13 5.43
C SER A 196 1.56 -0.93 5.44
N LEU A 197 1.92 -2.22 5.49
CA LEU A 197 0.96 -3.33 5.57
C LEU A 197 0.11 -3.28 6.84
N ARG A 198 0.69 -2.86 7.97
CA ARG A 198 -0.03 -2.80 9.24
C ARG A 198 -1.18 -1.79 9.23
N VAL A 199 -1.02 -0.69 8.50
CA VAL A 199 -2.06 0.35 8.36
C VAL A 199 -3.15 -0.07 7.37
N CYS A 200 -2.88 -1.04 6.50
CA CYS A 200 -3.83 -1.55 5.51
C CYS A 200 -4.70 -2.69 6.11
N PRO A 201 -6.01 -2.49 6.33
CA PRO A 201 -6.85 -3.50 7.00
C PRO A 201 -6.92 -4.85 6.27
N GLU A 202 -6.80 -4.83 4.94
CA GLU A 202 -6.83 -6.02 4.08
C GLU A 202 -5.59 -6.92 4.22
N HIS A 203 -4.47 -6.34 4.67
CA HIS A 203 -3.17 -7.02 4.75
C HIS A 203 -2.55 -7.00 6.14
N ALA A 204 -3.14 -6.29 7.10
CA ALA A 204 -2.66 -6.21 8.48
C ALA A 204 -2.51 -7.59 9.13
N SER A 205 -3.38 -8.54 8.78
CA SER A 205 -3.31 -9.92 9.29
C SER A 205 -2.06 -10.68 8.84
N LEU A 206 -1.48 -10.35 7.67
CA LEU A 206 -0.27 -10.98 7.15
C LEU A 206 0.95 -10.62 8.02
N VAL A 207 1.01 -9.38 8.51
CA VAL A 207 2.09 -8.89 9.38
C VAL A 207 2.12 -9.63 10.72
N SER A 208 0.94 -9.91 11.28
CA SER A 208 0.80 -10.65 12.54
C SER A 208 0.83 -12.18 12.37
N ASN A 209 0.98 -12.69 11.15
CA ASN A 209 0.97 -14.12 10.88
C ASN A 209 2.37 -14.73 11.05
N TYR A 210 2.81 -14.82 12.31
CA TYR A 210 4.15 -15.30 12.67
C TYR A 210 4.43 -16.73 12.20
N SER A 211 3.45 -17.63 12.22
CA SER A 211 3.64 -19.00 11.75
C SER A 211 3.97 -19.03 10.26
N ALA A 212 3.27 -18.22 9.44
CA ALA A 212 3.55 -18.12 8.01
C ALA A 212 4.93 -17.50 7.72
N ILE A 213 5.36 -16.49 8.49
CA ILE A 213 6.71 -15.89 8.35
C ILE A 213 7.80 -16.92 8.70
N LEU A 214 7.61 -17.68 9.79
CA LEU A 214 8.56 -18.72 10.21
C LEU A 214 8.60 -19.89 9.21
N GLN A 215 7.44 -20.28 8.66
CA GLN A 215 7.38 -21.30 7.60
C GLN A 215 8.10 -20.80 6.33
N ALA A 216 7.88 -19.55 5.92
CA ALA A 216 8.61 -18.95 4.80
C ALA A 216 10.13 -18.95 5.01
N LEU A 217 10.59 -18.73 6.25
CA LEU A 217 12.02 -18.81 6.61
C LEU A 217 12.59 -20.23 6.47
N GLN A 218 11.82 -21.25 6.85
CA GLN A 218 12.23 -22.66 6.69
C GLN A 218 12.29 -23.09 5.23
N ASP A 219 11.34 -22.64 4.42
CA ASP A 219 11.28 -22.96 2.99
C ASP A 219 12.39 -22.26 2.20
N CYS A 220 12.81 -21.07 2.66
CA CYS A 220 13.88 -20.31 2.05
C CYS A 220 15.23 -21.03 2.23
N GLY A 221 15.76 -21.64 1.17
CA GLY A 221 17.15 -22.11 1.05
C GLY A 221 17.39 -23.64 1.06
N ASN A 222 16.38 -24.44 0.72
CA ASN A 222 16.53 -25.89 0.49
C ASN A 222 16.88 -26.28 -0.96
N THR A 223 17.10 -25.33 -1.89
CA THR A 223 16.87 -25.64 -3.32
C THR A 223 17.86 -25.12 -4.37
N SER A 224 19.05 -24.56 -4.05
CA SER A 224 19.90 -23.99 -5.12
C SER A 224 21.40 -24.33 -5.16
N ALA A 225 21.85 -24.72 -6.36
CA ALA A 225 23.25 -24.97 -6.73
C ALA A 225 23.99 -23.72 -7.24
N SER A 226 23.29 -22.65 -7.67
CA SER A 226 23.91 -21.46 -8.26
C SER A 226 24.37 -20.45 -7.21
N LYS A 227 25.60 -19.91 -7.34
CA LYS A 227 26.17 -18.92 -6.41
C LYS A 227 25.33 -17.64 -6.28
N ASN A 228 24.80 -17.14 -7.40
CA ASN A 228 23.97 -15.91 -7.39
C ASN A 228 22.63 -16.18 -6.72
N LYS A 229 22.02 -17.33 -6.98
CA LYS A 229 20.74 -17.71 -6.36
C LYS A 229 20.90 -17.95 -4.85
N ARG A 230 22.00 -18.59 -4.42
CA ARG A 230 22.35 -18.70 -2.99
C ARG A 230 22.51 -17.34 -2.30
N ARG A 231 23.11 -16.37 -2.98
CA ARG A 231 23.23 -15.00 -2.44
C ARG A 231 21.86 -14.36 -2.23
N LEU A 232 20.98 -14.45 -3.24
CA LEU A 232 19.62 -13.90 -3.14
C LEU A 232 18.81 -14.59 -2.04
N GLU A 233 18.92 -15.92 -1.90
CA GLU A 233 18.29 -16.67 -0.80
C GLU A 233 18.80 -16.21 0.57
N VAL A 234 20.10 -15.95 0.72
CA VAL A 234 20.63 -15.38 1.98
C VAL A 234 20.05 -14.01 2.24
N ILE A 235 19.96 -13.13 1.24
CA ILE A 235 19.37 -11.79 1.41
C ILE A 235 17.88 -11.90 1.75
N GLN A 236 17.14 -12.77 1.06
CA GLN A 236 15.72 -13.00 1.30
C GLN A 236 15.46 -13.53 2.72
N ARG A 237 16.30 -14.42 3.24
CA ARG A 237 16.25 -14.84 4.65
C ARG A 237 16.43 -13.66 5.60
N HIS A 238 17.38 -12.76 5.33
CA HIS A 238 17.55 -11.55 6.14
C HIS A 238 16.34 -10.63 6.04
N VAL A 239 15.76 -10.45 4.84
CA VAL A 239 14.51 -9.69 4.66
C VAL A 239 13.39 -10.29 5.49
N LEU A 240 13.20 -11.62 5.47
CA LEU A 240 12.17 -12.29 6.25
C LEU A 240 12.40 -12.16 7.76
N ILE A 241 13.66 -12.23 8.22
CA ILE A 241 14.01 -11.97 9.63
C ILE A 241 13.67 -10.52 10.00
N GLU A 242 14.02 -9.55 9.16
CA GLU A 242 13.72 -8.14 9.40
C GLU A 242 12.21 -7.85 9.34
N MET A 243 11.46 -8.53 8.47
CA MET A 243 10.00 -8.50 8.48
C MET A 243 9.45 -9.00 9.82
N LEU A 244 9.99 -10.10 10.36
CA LEU A 244 9.60 -10.62 11.67
C LEU A 244 9.94 -9.64 12.79
N VAL A 245 11.18 -9.14 12.85
CA VAL A 245 11.65 -8.20 13.87
C VAL A 245 10.81 -6.93 13.85
N ALA A 246 10.63 -6.31 12.68
CA ALA A 246 9.83 -5.09 12.55
C ALA A 246 8.36 -5.31 12.92
N SER A 247 7.81 -6.49 12.65
CA SER A 247 6.43 -6.84 13.04
C SER A 247 6.28 -6.92 14.56
N VAL A 248 7.23 -7.59 15.23
CA VAL A 248 7.25 -7.72 16.69
C VAL A 248 7.51 -6.39 17.37
N GLU A 249 8.49 -5.60 16.92
CA GLU A 249 8.78 -4.27 17.47
C GLU A 249 7.57 -3.35 17.40
N GLN A 250 6.84 -3.40 16.29
CA GLN A 250 5.61 -2.64 16.10
C GLN A 250 4.49 -3.09 17.06
N GLU A 251 4.34 -4.40 17.31
CA GLU A 251 3.39 -4.90 18.31
C GLU A 251 3.78 -4.50 19.74
N MET A 252 5.05 -4.59 20.11
CA MET A 252 5.54 -4.17 21.42
C MET A 252 5.34 -2.67 21.64
N SER A 253 5.66 -1.85 20.64
CA SER A 253 5.47 -0.39 20.71
C SER A 253 4.00 0.01 20.90
N SER A 254 3.05 -0.74 20.33
CA SER A 254 1.62 -0.49 20.56
C SER A 254 1.14 -0.87 21.96
N LEU A 255 1.81 -1.82 22.61
CA LEU A 255 1.49 -2.23 23.98
C LEU A 255 1.99 -1.22 25.01
N ASP A 256 3.17 -0.63 24.79
CA ASP A 256 3.70 0.43 25.64
C ASP A 256 2.79 1.67 25.64
N GLN A 257 2.20 2.02 24.50
CA GLN A 257 1.20 3.09 24.43
C GLN A 257 -0.10 2.74 25.18
N SER A 258 -0.56 1.49 25.09
CA SER A 258 -1.75 1.03 25.82
C SER A 258 -1.54 0.88 27.33
N SER A 259 -0.29 0.69 27.79
CA SER A 259 0.05 0.69 29.22
C SER A 259 0.23 2.11 29.80
N LEU A 260 0.30 3.14 28.95
CA LEU A 260 0.49 4.54 29.33
C LEU A 260 -0.79 5.40 29.27
N GLU A 261 -1.96 4.82 28.97
CA GLU A 261 -3.29 5.49 29.00
C GLU A 261 -3.78 5.84 30.43
N GLY A 262 -2.86 6.16 31.35
CA GLY A 262 -3.15 6.72 32.65
C GLY A 262 -2.92 8.24 32.77
N VAL A 263 -2.09 8.86 31.91
CA VAL A 263 -1.70 10.27 32.11
C VAL A 263 -1.39 10.97 30.77
N VAL A 264 -2.28 11.90 30.36
CA VAL A 264 -2.11 13.07 29.45
C VAL A 264 -2.10 12.81 27.93
N ASP A 265 -3.16 13.22 27.21
CA ASP A 265 -3.30 14.57 26.60
C ASP A 265 -4.70 14.71 25.94
N GLU A 266 -5.45 15.74 26.30
CA GLU A 266 -6.90 15.90 26.03
C GLU A 266 -7.22 16.35 24.59
N SER A 267 -6.18 16.61 23.79
CA SER A 267 -6.28 17.07 22.40
C SER A 267 -6.38 15.92 21.38
N MET A 268 -5.74 14.78 21.64
CA MET A 268 -5.68 13.66 20.69
C MET A 268 -6.85 12.66 20.87
N THR A 269 -7.44 12.61 22.06
CA THR A 269 -8.61 11.78 22.37
C THR A 269 -9.92 12.33 21.78
N ALA A 270 -9.98 13.63 21.47
CA ALA A 270 -11.13 14.24 20.80
C ALA A 270 -11.28 13.78 19.34
N ALA A 271 -10.17 13.57 18.62
CA ALA A 271 -10.18 13.07 17.25
C ALA A 271 -10.55 11.57 17.16
N LEU A 272 -10.17 10.78 18.17
CA LEU A 272 -10.52 9.36 18.26
C LEU A 272 -12.00 9.16 18.67
N ARG A 273 -12.53 9.99 19.58
CA ARG A 273 -13.95 9.90 20.00
C ARG A 273 -14.94 10.31 18.91
N ALA A 274 -14.58 11.23 18.02
CA ALA A 274 -15.44 11.60 16.88
C ALA A 274 -15.65 10.44 15.87
N ASN A 275 -14.72 9.48 15.80
CA ASN A 275 -14.86 8.28 14.97
C ASN A 275 -15.55 7.10 15.68
N GLU A 276 -15.58 7.08 17.02
CA GLU A 276 -16.20 5.98 17.79
C GLU A 276 -17.72 6.14 18.00
N GLU A 277 -18.29 7.33 17.83
CA GLU A 277 -19.73 7.55 18.00
C GLU A 277 -20.59 7.04 16.84
N HIS A 278 -20.00 6.63 15.70
CA HIS A 278 -20.75 6.10 14.57
C HIS A 278 -20.86 4.56 14.48
N HIS A 279 -20.23 3.79 15.40
CA HIS A 279 -20.22 2.32 15.29
C HIS A 279 -20.54 1.53 16.56
N LYS A 280 -21.15 2.15 17.58
CA LYS A 280 -21.69 1.41 18.73
C LYS A 280 -23.04 0.76 18.41
N ASP A 281 -23.01 -0.33 17.65
CA ASP A 281 -24.03 -1.38 17.73
C ASP A 281 -23.52 -2.68 17.08
N SER A 282 -22.70 -3.44 17.82
CA SER A 282 -22.58 -4.91 17.74
C SER A 282 -21.33 -5.43 18.47
N LYS A 283 -21.21 -5.20 19.79
CA LYS A 283 -20.24 -5.93 20.62
C LYS A 283 -20.76 -7.34 20.94
N LYS A 284 -20.46 -8.32 20.08
CA LYS A 284 -20.45 -9.74 20.47
C LYS A 284 -19.01 -10.16 20.77
N LYS A 285 -18.73 -10.29 22.07
CA LYS A 285 -17.44 -10.65 22.68
C LYS A 285 -16.92 -11.98 22.07
N ARG A 286 -15.96 -11.91 21.14
CA ARG A 286 -15.10 -13.05 20.78
C ARG A 286 -13.82 -12.92 21.60
N LYS A 287 -13.46 -13.97 22.33
CA LYS A 287 -12.13 -14.15 22.95
C LYS A 287 -11.09 -14.14 21.81
N THR A 288 -10.37 -13.04 21.66
CA THR A 288 -9.10 -13.01 20.92
C THR A 288 -8.03 -13.49 21.88
N GLU A 289 -7.51 -14.69 21.68
CA GLU A 289 -6.20 -15.11 22.21
C GLU A 289 -5.17 -14.03 21.83
N GLY A 290 -4.32 -13.66 22.78
CA GLY A 290 -3.45 -12.50 22.63
C GLY A 290 -2.42 -12.72 21.51
N SER A 291 -2.11 -11.69 20.72
CA SER A 291 -1.07 -11.77 19.68
C SER A 291 0.26 -12.29 20.23
N GLN A 292 0.57 -11.97 21.49
CA GLN A 292 1.74 -12.50 22.21
C GLN A 292 1.68 -14.00 22.49
N GLU A 293 0.51 -14.57 22.79
CA GLU A 293 0.37 -16.02 22.96
C GLU A 293 0.62 -16.72 21.62
N LYS A 294 0.16 -16.13 20.51
CA LYS A 294 0.44 -16.63 19.15
C LYS A 294 1.92 -16.52 18.76
N LEU A 295 2.56 -15.39 19.07
CA LEU A 295 4.02 -15.22 18.87
C LEU A 295 4.81 -16.22 19.71
N THR A 296 4.49 -16.33 20.99
CA THR A 296 5.20 -17.20 21.94
C THR A 296 5.02 -18.67 21.57
N THR A 297 3.81 -19.09 21.22
CA THR A 297 3.55 -20.47 20.76
C THR A 297 4.22 -20.77 19.42
N ALA A 298 4.22 -19.83 18.47
CA ALA A 298 4.89 -20.02 17.18
C ALA A 298 6.43 -20.12 17.33
N ILE A 299 7.03 -19.26 18.16
CA ILE A 299 8.47 -19.31 18.46
C ILE A 299 8.82 -20.61 19.21
N LEU A 300 8.06 -20.97 20.25
CA LEU A 300 8.32 -22.18 21.04
C LEU A 300 8.13 -23.47 20.23
N ALA A 301 7.24 -23.50 19.25
CA ALA A 301 7.06 -24.66 18.36
C ALA A 301 8.23 -24.85 17.37
N MET A 302 9.06 -23.82 17.18
CA MET A 302 10.14 -23.78 16.19
C MET A 302 11.55 -23.78 16.80
N LEU A 303 11.67 -23.53 18.10
CA LEU A 303 12.92 -23.68 18.83
C LEU A 303 13.17 -25.18 19.14
N PRO A 304 14.40 -25.69 18.93
CA PRO A 304 14.76 -27.08 19.23
C PRO A 304 14.77 -27.40 20.72
#